data_AF-A0A069DJ50-F1
#
_entry.id   AF-A0A069DJ50-F1
#
_cell.length_a   1.000
_cell.length_b   1.000
_cell.length_c   1.000
_cell.angle_alpha   90.00
_cell.angle_beta   90.00
_cell.angle_gamma   90.00
#
_symmetry.space_group_name_H-M   'P 1'
#
loop_
_entity.id
_entity.type
_entity.pdbx_description
1 polymer ?
#
loop_
_entity_poly.entity_id
_entity_poly.type
_entity_poly.pdbx_seq_one_letter_code
_entity_poly.pdbx_strand_id
1 'polypeptide(L)'
;MRLMLRMLVLMLALTAPLSVQPVAMQGESVASAAVQPAADRTTLRSDQKITFDTVNDISLYDTAEDLVDQYGQPVSIEHNRLLGSKEYIYEDMLVGINNGVVNYVQVDNKASYLKVNNEYMEMTPSSIRATLGEPDFVAQDGEVYVRDHHAVKVYMNPDNGKLQYVEFFDEYSF
;
A
#
# COMPACT_ATOMS: atom_id res chain seq x y z
N MET A 1 35.99 -23.91 8.73
CA MET A 1 37.15 -23.42 7.94
C MET A 1 36.80 -22.03 7.43
N ARG A 2 37.58 -20.99 7.76
CA ARG A 2 37.34 -19.60 7.32
C ARG A 2 37.86 -19.37 5.89
N LEU A 3 37.21 -18.52 5.10
CA LEU A 3 37.81 -17.49 4.22
C LEU A 3 36.65 -16.62 3.65
N MET A 4 36.47 -15.39 4.11
CA MET A 4 36.95 -14.13 3.50
C MET A 4 36.26 -13.80 2.16
N LEU A 5 35.37 -12.81 2.10
CA LEU A 5 35.65 -11.36 2.15
C LEU A 5 36.70 -10.94 1.10
N ARG A 6 36.24 -10.40 -0.03
CA ARG A 6 36.99 -9.40 -0.82
C ARG A 6 36.06 -8.29 -1.30
N MET A 7 36.48 -7.07 -0.97
CA MET A 7 35.86 -5.80 -1.28
C MET A 7 36.66 -5.14 -2.42
N LEU A 8 36.01 -4.24 -3.17
CA LEU A 8 36.63 -3.12 -3.92
C LEU A 8 37.43 -3.37 -5.23
N VAL A 9 36.88 -2.92 -6.37
CA VAL A 9 37.42 -2.02 -7.43
C VAL A 9 36.19 -1.52 -8.22
N LEU A 10 35.84 -0.25 -8.49
CA LEU A 10 36.37 1.10 -8.22
C LEU A 10 37.31 1.76 -9.29
N MET A 11 36.75 2.71 -10.05
CA MET A 11 37.39 3.68 -10.99
C MET A 11 37.98 3.08 -12.30
N LEU A 12 38.12 3.77 -13.44
CA LEU A 12 38.37 5.20 -13.69
C LEU A 12 38.11 5.55 -15.18
N ALA A 13 37.53 6.71 -15.50
CA ALA A 13 37.62 7.32 -16.84
C ALA A 13 37.39 8.85 -16.77
N LEU A 14 38.48 9.62 -16.70
CA LEU A 14 38.47 11.08 -16.83
C LEU A 14 39.00 11.51 -18.21
N THR A 15 38.79 12.80 -18.50
CA THR A 15 39.47 13.65 -19.50
C THR A 15 38.89 13.71 -20.92
N ALA A 16 38.27 14.85 -21.21
CA ALA A 16 38.30 15.53 -22.50
C ALA A 16 38.42 17.05 -22.22
N PRO A 17 39.07 17.86 -23.09
CA PRO A 17 39.69 19.11 -22.67
C PRO A 17 38.77 20.34 -22.69
N LEU A 18 39.09 21.30 -21.81
CA LEU A 18 38.63 22.69 -21.89
C LEU A 18 39.32 23.41 -23.06
N SER A 19 38.52 23.90 -24.01
CA SER A 19 38.96 24.90 -25.00
C SER A 19 38.32 26.24 -24.69
N VAL A 20 39.13 27.25 -24.38
CA VAL A 20 38.68 28.64 -24.17
C VAL A 20 39.47 29.55 -25.10
N GLN A 21 38.79 30.27 -25.99
CA GLN A 21 39.32 31.46 -26.65
C GLN A 21 38.23 32.54 -26.81
N PRO A 22 38.60 33.84 -26.91
CA PRO A 22 37.66 34.94 -26.58
C PRO A 22 37.42 35.96 -27.72
N VAL A 23 36.25 36.63 -27.65
CA VAL A 23 35.98 38.02 -28.17
C VAL A 23 35.96 38.15 -29.73
N ALA A 24 35.09 38.94 -30.41
CA ALA A 24 34.26 40.08 -30.01
C ALA A 24 32.93 40.25 -30.82
N MET A 25 31.98 40.94 -30.17
CA MET A 25 31.07 42.00 -30.67
C MET A 25 29.97 41.78 -31.75
N GLN A 26 28.75 42.10 -31.26
CA GLN A 26 27.66 42.91 -31.88
C GLN A 26 26.83 42.34 -33.04
N GLY A 27 25.53 42.16 -32.77
CA GLY A 27 24.52 41.87 -33.79
C GLY A 27 23.15 41.50 -33.20
N GLU A 28 22.30 42.53 -33.02
CA GLU A 28 20.83 42.45 -33.05
C GLU A 28 20.02 41.75 -31.92
N SER A 29 18.96 42.45 -31.52
CA SER A 29 18.02 42.11 -30.45
C SER A 29 16.85 41.27 -30.97
N VAL A 30 16.47 40.20 -30.26
CA VAL A 30 15.05 39.84 -30.05
C VAL A 30 14.83 38.91 -28.85
N ALA A 31 13.60 38.96 -28.32
CA ALA A 31 12.96 38.01 -27.40
C ALA A 31 13.48 37.92 -25.95
N SER A 32 12.73 38.55 -25.05
CA SER A 32 12.78 38.30 -23.60
C SER A 32 12.28 36.88 -23.30
N ALA A 33 13.17 36.00 -22.86
CA ALA A 33 12.82 34.70 -22.30
C ALA A 33 12.74 34.81 -20.77
N ALA A 34 11.56 34.59 -20.21
CA ALA A 34 11.33 34.72 -18.78
C ALA A 34 12.16 33.72 -17.97
N VAL A 35 12.93 34.21 -17.00
CA VAL A 35 13.53 33.38 -15.95
C VAL A 35 12.39 32.92 -15.04
N GLN A 36 11.79 31.78 -15.36
CA GLN A 36 11.03 31.03 -14.39
C GLN A 36 12.02 30.28 -13.50
N PRO A 37 11.99 30.46 -12.16
CA PRO A 37 12.66 29.54 -11.26
C PRO A 37 12.15 28.13 -11.57
N ALA A 38 13.05 27.16 -11.66
CA ALA A 38 12.65 25.76 -11.61
C ALA A 38 12.01 25.55 -10.22
N ALA A 39 10.68 25.59 -10.19
CA ALA A 39 9.92 25.35 -8.98
C ALA A 39 10.23 23.93 -8.53
N ASP A 40 10.97 23.86 -7.42
CA ASP A 40 11.40 22.65 -6.74
C ASP A 40 10.17 21.83 -6.34
N ARG A 41 9.72 20.97 -7.27
CA ARG A 41 8.54 20.10 -7.09
C ARG A 41 8.94 18.87 -6.30
N THR A 42 9.34 19.15 -5.06
CA THR A 42 9.02 18.35 -3.88
C THR A 42 9.27 16.85 -4.06
N THR A 43 10.54 16.46 -4.21
CA THR A 43 10.98 15.11 -3.82
C THR A 43 11.03 14.99 -2.30
N LEU A 44 9.86 15.14 -1.69
CA LEU A 44 9.54 14.85 -0.29
C LEU A 44 8.16 14.18 -0.25
N ARG A 45 8.07 12.98 -0.86
CA ARG A 45 7.13 11.98 -0.33
C ARG A 45 7.66 11.65 1.05
N SER A 46 6.96 12.07 2.09
CA SER A 46 7.38 11.87 3.48
C SER A 46 7.50 10.37 3.79
N ASP A 47 8.37 10.03 4.74
CA ASP A 47 8.45 8.68 5.37
C ASP A 47 7.20 8.33 6.20
N GLN A 48 6.07 8.99 5.92
CA GLN A 48 4.82 8.85 6.64
C GLN A 48 4.05 7.68 6.03
N LYS A 49 4.27 6.49 6.60
CA LYS A 49 3.44 5.31 6.39
C LYS A 49 1.95 5.70 6.46
N ILE A 50 1.14 5.20 5.51
CA ILE A 50 -0.31 5.45 5.52
C ILE A 50 -0.93 4.85 6.80
N THR A 51 -1.94 5.52 7.35
CA THR A 51 -2.83 4.97 8.37
C THR A 51 -3.76 3.93 7.76
N PHE A 52 -4.38 3.09 8.59
CA PHE A 52 -5.38 2.10 8.17
C PHE A 52 -6.71 2.45 8.84
N ASP A 53 -7.44 3.43 8.29
CA ASP A 53 -8.70 3.91 8.85
C ASP A 53 -9.91 3.20 8.21
N THR A 54 -9.79 2.87 6.92
CA THR A 54 -10.75 2.05 6.17
C THR A 54 -10.08 1.06 5.22
N VAL A 55 -10.75 -0.07 4.96
CA VAL A 55 -10.46 -0.98 3.84
C VAL A 55 -11.72 -1.18 3.01
N ASN A 56 -11.61 -0.99 1.70
CA ASN A 56 -12.74 -0.86 0.77
C ASN A 56 -13.83 0.04 1.36
N ASP A 57 -13.45 1.26 1.76
CA ASP A 57 -14.34 2.26 2.36
C ASP A 57 -15.13 1.80 3.62
N ILE A 58 -14.75 0.69 4.27
CA ILE A 58 -15.34 0.19 5.53
C ILE A 58 -14.35 0.44 6.68
N SER A 59 -14.83 1.01 7.77
CA SER A 59 -14.10 1.15 9.03
C SER A 59 -14.49 0.07 10.05
N LEU A 60 -13.60 -0.21 11.02
CA LEU A 60 -13.92 -1.10 12.15
C LEU A 60 -14.92 -0.47 13.13
N TYR A 61 -15.24 0.82 12.97
CA TYR A 61 -16.28 1.51 13.74
C TYR A 61 -17.67 1.44 13.10
N ASP A 62 -17.79 0.93 11.87
CA ASP A 62 -19.05 0.85 11.14
C ASP A 62 -19.98 -0.21 11.74
N THR A 63 -21.28 -0.04 11.55
CA THR A 63 -22.30 -0.99 12.00
C THR A 63 -22.86 -1.81 10.84
N ALA A 64 -23.67 -2.82 11.18
CA ALA A 64 -24.45 -3.58 10.19
C ALA A 64 -25.41 -2.71 9.36
N GLU A 65 -25.83 -1.54 9.87
CA GLU A 65 -26.71 -0.61 9.16
C GLU A 65 -25.90 0.20 8.13
N ASP A 66 -24.74 0.74 8.52
CA ASP A 66 -23.83 1.47 7.63
C ASP A 66 -23.38 0.61 6.43
N LEU A 67 -23.04 -0.66 6.67
CA LEU A 67 -22.71 -1.61 5.59
C LEU A 67 -23.87 -1.83 4.62
N VAL A 68 -25.11 -1.88 5.11
CA VAL A 68 -26.29 -2.09 4.27
C VAL A 68 -26.65 -0.83 3.49
N ASP A 69 -26.45 0.35 4.06
CA ASP A 69 -26.66 1.62 3.36
C ASP A 69 -25.58 1.88 2.29
N GLN A 70 -24.34 1.44 2.52
CA GLN A 70 -23.22 1.62 1.60
C GLN A 70 -23.14 0.56 0.50
N TYR A 71 -23.33 -0.72 0.83
CA TYR A 71 -23.16 -1.87 -0.08
C TYR A 71 -24.46 -2.57 -0.46
N GLY A 72 -25.58 -2.19 0.13
CA GLY A 72 -26.84 -2.91 -0.01
C GLY A 72 -26.90 -4.18 0.84
N GLN A 73 -27.91 -5.01 0.58
CA GLN A 73 -28.07 -6.27 1.29
C GLN A 73 -26.94 -7.26 0.93
N PRO A 74 -26.34 -7.95 1.91
CA PRO A 74 -25.37 -9.01 1.64
C PRO A 74 -26.05 -10.19 0.93
N VAL A 75 -25.26 -10.97 0.18
CA VAL A 75 -25.67 -12.21 -0.50
C VAL A 75 -26.11 -13.26 0.53
N SER A 76 -25.41 -13.35 1.66
CA SER A 76 -25.79 -14.16 2.81
C SER A 76 -25.29 -13.55 4.13
N ILE A 77 -25.90 -13.94 5.24
CA ILE A 77 -25.39 -13.67 6.58
C ILE A 77 -25.19 -15.00 7.29
N GLU A 78 -23.96 -15.31 7.67
CA GLU A 78 -23.58 -16.52 8.37
C GLU A 78 -23.17 -16.23 9.82
N HIS A 79 -23.02 -17.26 10.65
CA HIS A 79 -22.61 -17.09 12.05
C HIS A 79 -21.38 -17.92 12.36
N ASN A 80 -20.25 -17.24 12.51
CA ASN A 80 -18.99 -17.86 12.83
C ASN A 80 -18.92 -18.17 14.33
N ARG A 81 -19.24 -19.41 14.68
CA ARG A 81 -19.30 -19.87 16.08
C ARG A 81 -17.95 -19.88 16.79
N LEU A 82 -16.84 -19.91 16.05
CA LEU A 82 -15.50 -19.87 16.63
C LEU A 82 -15.16 -18.45 17.10
N LEU A 83 -15.56 -17.46 16.32
CA LEU A 83 -15.18 -16.04 16.47
C LEU A 83 -16.32 -15.21 17.12
N GLY A 84 -17.50 -15.80 17.32
CA GLY A 84 -18.68 -15.15 17.88
C GLY A 84 -19.38 -14.16 16.94
N SER A 85 -18.81 -13.92 15.76
CA SER A 85 -19.27 -12.91 14.80
C SER A 85 -20.47 -13.36 13.96
N LYS A 86 -21.16 -12.39 13.37
CA LYS A 86 -22.01 -12.59 12.18
C LYS A 86 -21.22 -12.14 10.96
N GLU A 87 -21.15 -12.98 9.94
CA GLU A 87 -20.39 -12.71 8.72
C GLU A 87 -21.36 -12.26 7.62
N TYR A 88 -21.21 -11.03 7.17
CA TYR A 88 -22.00 -10.41 6.10
C TYR A 88 -21.22 -10.62 4.80
N ILE A 89 -21.75 -11.45 3.91
CA ILE A 89 -21.03 -11.93 2.72
C ILE A 89 -21.52 -11.17 1.49
N TYR A 90 -20.60 -10.50 0.80
CA TYR A 90 -20.80 -9.82 -0.47
C TYR A 90 -20.10 -10.60 -1.60
N GLU A 91 -20.17 -10.12 -2.85
CA GLU A 91 -19.61 -10.87 -3.99
C GLU A 91 -18.08 -11.00 -3.96
N ASP A 92 -17.37 -10.01 -3.41
CA ASP A 92 -15.91 -9.91 -3.38
C ASP A 92 -15.31 -9.63 -1.99
N MET A 93 -16.14 -9.58 -0.94
CA MET A 93 -15.70 -9.39 0.44
C MET A 93 -16.64 -10.04 1.46
N LEU A 94 -16.11 -10.30 2.65
CA LEU A 94 -16.84 -10.75 3.83
C LEU A 94 -16.52 -9.78 4.97
N VAL A 95 -17.56 -9.33 5.69
CA VAL A 95 -17.41 -8.43 6.84
C VAL A 95 -17.94 -9.11 8.09
N GLY A 96 -17.06 -9.35 9.06
CA GLY A 96 -17.46 -9.93 10.33
C GLY A 96 -17.86 -8.86 11.33
N ILE A 97 -19.04 -9.02 11.93
CA ILE A 97 -19.62 -8.09 12.89
C ILE A 97 -19.69 -8.76 14.26
N ASN A 98 -19.14 -8.11 15.28
CA ASN A 98 -19.19 -8.56 16.67
C ASN A 98 -19.67 -7.40 17.56
N ASN A 99 -20.52 -7.69 18.55
CA ASN A 99 -21.16 -6.69 19.43
C ASN A 99 -21.88 -5.50 18.71
N GLY A 100 -22.22 -5.66 17.43
CA GLY A 100 -22.94 -4.66 16.62
C GLY A 100 -22.06 -3.79 15.72
N VAL A 101 -20.73 -3.88 15.84
CA VAL A 101 -19.75 -3.16 15.01
C VAL A 101 -18.92 -4.13 14.17
N VAL A 102 -18.32 -3.62 13.09
CA VAL A 102 -17.33 -4.37 12.30
C VAL A 102 -16.17 -4.78 13.20
N ASN A 103 -15.76 -6.04 13.08
CA ASN A 103 -14.63 -6.62 13.78
C ASN A 103 -13.50 -6.99 12.81
N TYR A 104 -13.84 -7.33 11.56
CA TYR A 104 -12.85 -7.53 10.49
C TYR A 104 -13.49 -7.38 9.12
N VAL A 105 -12.69 -6.99 8.14
CA VAL A 105 -13.04 -6.96 6.71
C VAL A 105 -12.09 -7.88 5.97
N GLN A 106 -12.62 -8.87 5.26
CA GLN A 106 -11.87 -9.81 4.42
C GLN A 106 -12.20 -9.57 2.94
N VAL A 107 -11.23 -9.12 2.14
CA VAL A 107 -11.37 -8.89 0.70
C VAL A 107 -10.82 -10.10 -0.08
N ASP A 108 -11.67 -10.76 -0.87
CA ASP A 108 -11.33 -11.96 -1.65
C ASP A 108 -10.39 -11.63 -2.82
N ASN A 109 -9.48 -12.54 -3.19
CA ASN A 109 -8.53 -12.30 -4.29
C ASN A 109 -9.15 -12.06 -5.69
N LYS A 110 -10.46 -12.25 -5.85
CA LYS A 110 -11.22 -11.91 -7.07
C LYS A 110 -11.75 -10.47 -7.07
N ALA A 111 -11.64 -9.73 -5.97
CA ALA A 111 -11.99 -8.31 -5.91
C ALA A 111 -11.22 -7.53 -6.98
N SER A 112 -11.87 -6.53 -7.58
CA SER A 112 -11.25 -5.75 -8.67
C SER A 112 -10.07 -4.90 -8.18
N TYR A 113 -10.05 -4.56 -6.90
CA TYR A 113 -9.00 -3.78 -6.24
C TYR A 113 -9.02 -4.03 -4.72
N LEU A 114 -7.91 -3.71 -4.05
CA LEU A 114 -7.90 -3.35 -2.64
C LEU A 114 -7.85 -1.83 -2.55
N LYS A 115 -8.65 -1.23 -1.68
CA LYS A 115 -8.55 0.18 -1.32
C LYS A 115 -8.23 0.29 0.16
N VAL A 116 -7.17 1.00 0.52
CA VAL A 116 -6.85 1.36 1.92
C VAL A 116 -6.90 2.87 2.02
N ASN A 117 -7.79 3.40 2.87
CA ASN A 117 -8.15 4.81 2.89
C ASN A 117 -8.51 5.30 1.46
N ASN A 118 -7.72 6.19 0.87
CA ASN A 118 -7.95 6.71 -0.49
C ASN A 118 -7.04 6.06 -1.56
N GLU A 119 -6.16 5.14 -1.18
CA GLU A 119 -5.18 4.52 -2.08
C GLU A 119 -5.70 3.21 -2.67
N TYR A 120 -5.76 3.14 -4.00
CA TYR A 120 -6.20 1.96 -4.75
C TYR A 120 -5.00 1.10 -5.17
N MET A 121 -5.14 -0.21 -5.03
CA MET A 121 -4.14 -1.23 -5.34
C MET A 121 -4.77 -2.36 -6.17
N GLU A 122 -3.97 -2.97 -7.04
CA GLU A 122 -4.36 -4.26 -7.64
C GLU A 122 -4.33 -5.35 -6.55
N MET A 123 -5.15 -6.40 -6.70
CA MET A 123 -5.10 -7.60 -5.85
C MET A 123 -3.87 -8.47 -6.16
N THR A 124 -2.68 -7.91 -5.98
CA THR A 124 -1.38 -8.57 -6.12
C THR A 124 -0.46 -8.22 -4.95
N PRO A 125 0.32 -9.16 -4.38
CA PRO A 125 1.24 -8.86 -3.27
C PRO A 125 2.26 -7.75 -3.62
N SER A 126 2.67 -7.67 -4.89
CA SER A 126 3.55 -6.61 -5.39
C SER A 126 2.90 -5.22 -5.39
N SER A 127 1.64 -5.10 -5.80
CA SER A 127 0.94 -3.80 -5.75
C SER A 127 0.67 -3.36 -4.32
N ILE A 128 0.31 -4.31 -3.45
CA ILE A 128 0.03 -4.02 -2.05
C ILE A 128 1.31 -3.55 -1.35
N ARG A 129 2.43 -4.29 -1.46
CA ARG A 129 3.72 -3.87 -0.86
C ARG A 129 4.23 -2.54 -1.40
N ALA A 130 4.05 -2.27 -2.70
CA ALA A 130 4.45 -1.00 -3.30
C ALA A 130 3.71 0.22 -2.72
N THR A 131 2.51 0.02 -2.17
CA THR A 131 1.66 1.08 -1.59
C THR A 131 1.74 1.12 -0.05
N LEU A 132 1.68 -0.04 0.62
CA LEU A 132 1.71 -0.11 2.09
C LEU A 132 3.14 0.05 2.67
N GLY A 133 4.17 -0.12 1.84
CA GLY A 133 5.58 -0.13 2.22
C GLY A 133 6.10 -1.55 2.49
N GLU A 134 7.22 -1.68 3.20
CA GLU A 134 7.68 -3.01 3.66
C GLU A 134 6.77 -3.55 4.78
N PRO A 135 6.53 -4.86 4.82
CA PRO A 135 5.75 -5.50 5.88
C PRO A 135 6.48 -5.45 7.22
N ASP A 136 5.72 -5.30 8.30
CA ASP A 136 6.24 -5.28 9.66
C ASP A 136 6.50 -6.71 10.19
N PHE A 137 5.75 -7.70 9.68
CA PHE A 137 6.01 -9.13 9.87
C PHE A 137 5.81 -9.93 8.59
N VAL A 138 6.62 -10.97 8.40
CA VAL A 138 6.51 -11.92 7.27
C VAL A 138 6.45 -13.33 7.83
N ALA A 139 5.45 -14.09 7.41
CA ALA A 139 5.21 -15.48 7.78
C ALA A 139 5.07 -16.36 6.52
N GLN A 140 4.93 -17.67 6.69
CA GLN A 140 4.76 -18.59 5.55
C GLN A 140 3.42 -18.39 4.84
N ASP A 141 2.40 -17.96 5.58
CA ASP A 141 1.02 -17.75 5.15
C ASP A 141 0.70 -16.30 4.77
N GLY A 142 1.64 -15.36 4.88
CA GLY A 142 1.34 -13.96 4.55
C GLY A 142 2.34 -12.90 5.02
N GLU A 143 1.98 -11.66 4.70
CA GLU A 143 2.64 -10.43 5.12
C GLU A 143 1.69 -9.63 6.01
N VAL A 144 2.20 -9.07 7.11
CA VAL A 144 1.42 -8.24 8.05
C VAL A 144 2.00 -6.84 8.08
N TYR A 145 1.11 -5.86 7.95
CA TYR A 145 1.38 -4.45 8.06
C TYR A 145 0.63 -3.93 9.30
N VAL A 146 1.27 -3.13 10.15
CA VAL A 146 0.64 -2.62 11.39
C VAL A 146 0.76 -1.10 11.47
N ARG A 147 -0.34 -0.40 11.72
CA ARG A 147 -0.42 1.07 11.82
C ARG A 147 -1.25 1.40 13.05
N ASP A 148 -0.60 1.95 14.07
CA ASP A 148 -1.16 2.16 15.41
C ASP A 148 -1.81 0.87 15.96
N HIS A 149 -3.12 0.86 16.20
CA HIS A 149 -3.86 -0.30 16.73
C HIS A 149 -4.47 -1.21 15.65
N HIS A 150 -4.30 -0.87 14.38
CA HIS A 150 -4.90 -1.59 13.25
C HIS A 150 -3.86 -2.35 12.42
N ALA A 151 -4.29 -3.45 11.81
CA ALA A 151 -3.45 -4.29 10.97
C ALA A 151 -4.13 -4.62 9.64
N VAL A 152 -3.31 -4.75 8.60
CA VAL A 152 -3.69 -5.35 7.32
C VAL A 152 -2.82 -6.59 7.12
N LYS A 153 -3.43 -7.77 6.98
CA LYS A 153 -2.72 -9.02 6.67
C LYS A 153 -3.06 -9.49 5.26
N VAL A 154 -2.02 -9.71 4.48
CA VAL A 154 -2.08 -10.20 3.10
C VAL A 154 -1.82 -11.71 3.14
N TYR A 155 -2.88 -12.51 3.06
CA TYR A 155 -2.79 -13.97 3.12
C TYR A 155 -2.38 -14.56 1.78
N MET A 156 -1.40 -15.47 1.80
CA MET A 156 -0.83 -16.10 0.62
C MET A 156 -0.76 -17.61 0.80
N ASN A 157 -1.00 -18.34 -0.29
CA ASN A 157 -0.80 -19.79 -0.28
C ASN A 157 0.69 -20.11 -0.06
N PRO A 158 1.04 -20.94 0.94
CA PRO A 158 2.43 -21.17 1.34
C PRO A 158 3.26 -21.97 0.33
N ASP A 159 2.62 -22.66 -0.62
CA ASP A 159 3.28 -23.51 -1.61
C ASP A 159 3.66 -22.75 -2.90
N ASN A 160 2.91 -21.69 -3.23
CA ASN A 160 3.04 -20.99 -4.52
C ASN A 160 2.99 -19.45 -4.44
N GLY A 161 2.83 -18.86 -3.25
CA GLY A 161 2.85 -17.41 -3.03
C GLY A 161 1.68 -16.64 -3.63
N LYS A 162 0.63 -17.30 -4.12
CA LYS A 162 -0.56 -16.62 -4.64
C LYS A 162 -1.37 -16.03 -3.51
N LEU A 163 -1.80 -14.77 -3.67
CA LEU A 163 -2.78 -14.12 -2.81
C LEU A 163 -4.04 -14.98 -2.66
N GLN A 164 -4.52 -15.13 -1.43
CA GLN A 164 -5.79 -15.80 -1.11
C GLN A 164 -6.86 -14.76 -0.78
N TYR A 165 -6.55 -13.82 0.11
CA TYR A 165 -7.38 -12.69 0.50
C TYR A 165 -6.54 -11.66 1.27
N VAL A 166 -7.12 -10.51 1.55
CA VAL A 166 -6.55 -9.48 2.45
C VAL A 166 -7.53 -9.28 3.60
N GLU A 167 -7.02 -9.17 4.83
CA GLU A 167 -7.82 -9.01 6.05
C GLU A 167 -7.43 -7.72 6.76
N PHE A 168 -8.41 -6.94 7.22
CA PHE A 168 -8.27 -5.72 8.00
C PHE A 168 -8.96 -5.88 9.35
N PHE A 169 -8.24 -5.60 10.43
CA PHE A 169 -8.64 -5.89 11.80
C PHE A 169 -7.83 -5.03 12.81
N ASP A 170 -8.18 -5.09 14.09
CA ASP A 170 -7.49 -4.41 15.19
C ASP A 170 -6.93 -5.36 16.26
N GLU A 171 -6.27 -4.82 17.28
CA GLU A 171 -5.73 -5.57 18.42
C GLU A 171 -6.78 -6.25 19.34
N TYR A 172 -8.08 -5.99 19.12
CA TYR A 172 -9.22 -6.59 19.84
C TYR A 172 -10.02 -7.57 18.97
N SER A 173 -9.58 -7.79 17.73
CA SER A 173 -10.21 -8.68 16.78
C SER A 173 -9.79 -10.13 17.03
N PHE A 174 -10.79 -10.99 17.24
CA PHE A 174 -10.71 -12.42 17.55
C PHE A 174 -10.13 -12.82 18.93
#